data_AF-A0A4Y2P9A3-F1
#
_entry.id   AF-A0A4Y2P9A3-F1
#
_cell.length_a   1.000
_cell.length_b   1.000
_cell.length_c   1.000
_cell.angle_alpha   90.00
_cell.angle_beta   90.00
_cell.angle_gamma   90.00
#
_symmetry.space_group_name_H-M   'P 1'
#
loop_
_entity.id
_entity.type
_entity.pdbx_description
1 polymer ?
#
loop_
_entity_poly.entity_id
_entity_poly.type
_entity_poly.pdbx_seq_one_letter_code
_entity_poly.pdbx_strand_id
1 'polypeptide(L)'
;MAPANVTAKRSGGGGKSGNQSYQEKEKPRQIRDSNITAAKAVCDAIRTSLGPRGMDKMIQSGNGDVTITNDGATILKQMQVLHPAAKLLVDLAKAQDIEAGDGTTTVVVITGSMLDAANKLLDKG
;
A
#
# COMPACT_ATOMS: atom_id res chain seq x y z
N MET A 1 -51.41 -12.07 0.17
CA MET A 1 -52.30 -13.10 -0.40
C MET A 1 -52.36 -12.84 -1.91
N ALA A 2 -51.34 -13.28 -2.66
CA ALA A 2 -51.27 -14.52 -3.46
C ALA A 2 -51.14 -14.09 -4.97
N PRO A 3 -50.61 -14.92 -5.89
CA PRO A 3 -49.40 -14.62 -6.64
C PRO A 3 -49.57 -14.74 -8.17
N ALA A 4 -48.54 -14.44 -8.95
CA ALA A 4 -48.40 -14.99 -10.30
C ALA A 4 -46.93 -15.05 -10.75
N ASN A 5 -46.39 -16.26 -10.77
CA ASN A 5 -45.19 -16.65 -11.49
C ASN A 5 -45.63 -17.39 -12.78
N VAL A 6 -44.68 -17.63 -13.70
CA VAL A 6 -44.77 -18.42 -14.96
C VAL A 6 -45.19 -17.52 -16.15
N THR A 7 -44.47 -17.34 -17.27
CA THR A 7 -43.69 -18.30 -18.09
C THR A 7 -42.69 -17.57 -19.02
N ALA A 8 -41.59 -18.25 -19.34
CA ALA A 8 -40.51 -17.83 -20.25
C ALA A 8 -40.89 -17.82 -21.75
N LYS A 9 -40.20 -16.98 -22.57
CA LYS A 9 -39.29 -17.40 -23.67
C LYS A 9 -38.84 -16.24 -24.60
N ARG A 10 -37.53 -15.93 -24.52
CA ARG A 10 -36.53 -15.55 -25.55
C ARG A 10 -36.87 -14.56 -26.68
N SER A 11 -36.12 -13.45 -26.70
CA SER A 11 -35.34 -12.92 -27.84
C SER A 11 -34.30 -11.96 -27.26
N GLY A 12 -33.00 -12.25 -27.28
CA GLY A 12 -32.18 -12.06 -28.47
C GLY A 12 -31.64 -10.62 -28.51
N GLY A 13 -30.50 -10.35 -27.88
CA GLY A 13 -29.84 -9.05 -27.91
C GLY A 13 -28.49 -9.11 -27.20
N GLY A 14 -27.41 -9.17 -27.99
CA GLY A 14 -26.06 -9.43 -27.52
C GLY A 14 -25.49 -8.33 -26.64
N GLY A 15 -24.79 -8.76 -25.59
CA GLY A 15 -23.87 -7.95 -24.80
C GLY A 15 -22.80 -8.88 -24.23
N LYS A 16 -21.81 -9.23 -25.05
CA LYS A 16 -20.57 -9.83 -24.55
C LYS A 16 -19.84 -8.75 -23.75
N SER A 17 -20.13 -8.63 -22.46
CA SER A 17 -19.22 -7.97 -21.51
C SER A 17 -18.01 -8.87 -21.38
N GLY A 18 -17.03 -8.63 -22.25
CA GLY A 18 -15.71 -9.24 -22.14
C GLY A 18 -15.16 -8.96 -20.75
N ASN A 19 -14.60 -9.99 -20.12
CA ASN A 19 -13.69 -9.83 -19.01
C ASN A 19 -12.68 -8.74 -19.38
N GLN A 20 -12.87 -7.53 -18.85
CA GLN A 20 -11.80 -6.55 -18.80
C GLN A 20 -10.76 -7.17 -17.89
N SER A 21 -9.77 -7.79 -18.52
CA SER A 21 -8.52 -8.17 -17.88
C SER A 21 -8.03 -6.98 -17.09
N TYR A 22 -7.94 -7.11 -15.77
CA TYR A 22 -7.18 -6.22 -14.90
C TYR A 22 -5.70 -6.29 -15.32
N GLN A 23 -5.36 -5.64 -16.42
CA GLN A 23 -3.98 -5.39 -16.83
C GLN A 23 -3.84 -3.89 -16.95
N GLU A 24 -3.48 -3.25 -15.82
CA GLU A 24 -2.95 -1.89 -15.80
C GLU A 24 -1.63 -1.88 -16.58
N LYS A 25 -1.71 -1.75 -17.90
CA LYS A 25 -0.57 -1.37 -18.74
C LYS A 25 -0.42 0.14 -18.69
N GLU A 26 0.02 0.64 -17.55
CA GLU A 26 0.40 2.04 -17.41
C GLU A 26 1.71 2.32 -18.18
N LYS A 27 1.88 3.56 -18.65
CA LYS A 27 3.12 3.95 -19.36
C LYS A 27 4.32 3.79 -18.42
N PRO A 28 5.53 3.45 -18.93
CA PRO A 28 6.70 3.20 -18.08
C PRO A 28 7.05 4.32 -17.08
N ARG A 29 6.79 5.59 -17.45
CA ARG A 29 6.97 6.74 -16.56
C ARG A 29 5.90 6.79 -15.45
N GLN A 30 4.64 6.57 -15.81
CA GLN A 30 3.51 6.59 -14.86
C GLN A 30 3.65 5.52 -13.78
N ILE A 31 4.09 4.30 -14.13
CA ILE A 31 4.37 3.23 -13.15
C ILE A 31 5.47 3.62 -12.18
N ARG A 32 6.53 4.29 -12.67
CA ARG A 32 7.64 4.72 -11.80
C ARG A 32 7.16 5.80 -10.83
N ASP A 33 6.41 6.76 -11.32
CA ASP A 33 5.88 7.86 -10.51
C ASP A 33 4.88 7.34 -9.46
N SER A 34 4.02 6.38 -9.81
CA SER A 34 3.07 5.75 -8.88
C SER A 34 3.79 4.92 -7.82
N ASN A 35 4.81 4.14 -8.20
CA ASN A 35 5.67 3.40 -7.26
C ASN A 35 6.32 4.34 -6.23
N ILE A 36 6.93 5.43 -6.70
CA ILE A 36 7.63 6.40 -5.84
C ILE A 36 6.63 7.09 -4.89
N THR A 37 5.47 7.52 -5.42
CA THR A 37 4.45 8.20 -4.63
C THR A 37 3.87 7.29 -3.54
N ALA A 38 3.54 6.04 -3.88
CA ALA A 38 3.01 5.08 -2.92
C ALA A 38 4.03 4.73 -1.82
N ALA A 39 5.29 4.51 -2.20
CA ALA A 39 6.36 4.24 -1.25
C ALA A 39 6.60 5.44 -0.32
N LYS A 40 6.63 6.65 -0.86
CA LYS A 40 6.82 7.88 -0.08
C LYS A 40 5.69 8.11 0.92
N ALA A 41 4.44 7.86 0.53
CA ALA A 41 3.29 7.99 1.44
C ALA A 41 3.42 7.07 2.67
N VAL A 42 3.89 5.84 2.50
CA VAL A 42 4.15 4.92 3.61
C VAL A 42 5.30 5.40 4.48
N CYS A 43 6.39 5.88 3.88
CA CYS A 43 7.53 6.44 4.61
C CYS A 43 7.14 7.65 5.47
N ASP A 44 6.33 8.56 4.92
CA ASP A 44 5.89 9.76 5.62
C ASP A 44 4.95 9.42 6.80
N ALA A 45 4.14 8.35 6.69
CA ALA A 45 3.26 7.89 7.76
C ALA A 45 4.03 7.45 9.02
N ILE A 46 5.17 6.77 8.84
CA ILE A 46 6.00 6.26 9.94
C ILE A 46 7.11 7.23 10.37
N ARG A 47 7.46 8.22 9.55
CA ARG A 47 8.60 9.11 9.79
C ARG A 47 8.53 9.82 11.15
N THR A 48 7.33 10.15 11.60
CA THR A 48 7.13 10.82 12.89
C THR A 48 7.39 9.93 14.11
N SER A 49 7.48 8.62 13.91
CA SER A 49 7.76 7.62 14.94
C SER A 49 9.27 7.36 15.07
N LEU A 50 10.09 8.06 14.27
CA LEU A 50 11.54 7.94 14.32
C LEU A 50 12.14 8.72 15.50
N GLY A 51 13.01 8.04 16.27
CA GLY A 51 13.84 8.65 17.31
C GLY A 51 13.28 8.53 18.73
N PRO A 52 14.04 8.99 19.75
CA PRO A 52 13.68 8.83 21.16
C PRO A 52 12.49 9.68 21.61
N ARG A 53 12.07 10.65 20.77
CA ARG A 53 10.82 11.42 20.92
C ARG A 53 9.85 11.14 19.77
N GLY A 54 9.91 9.93 19.21
CA GLY A 54 8.96 9.47 18.21
C GLY A 54 7.53 9.50 18.74
N MET A 55 6.59 9.83 17.87
CA MET A 55 5.17 9.81 18.21
C MET A 55 4.60 8.40 17.99
N ASP A 56 3.94 7.89 19.02
CA ASP A 56 3.19 6.63 18.94
C ASP A 56 2.08 6.71 17.89
N LYS A 57 1.81 5.59 17.25
CA LYS A 57 0.67 5.41 16.36
C LYS A 57 -0.37 4.54 17.03
N MET A 58 -1.59 5.06 17.13
CA MET A 58 -2.77 4.28 17.45
C MET A 58 -3.34 3.71 16.16
N ILE A 59 -3.32 2.38 16.02
CA ILE A 59 -3.84 1.65 14.87
C ILE A 59 -5.03 0.82 15.35
N GLN A 60 -6.18 1.02 14.71
CA GLN A 60 -7.36 0.21 14.94
C GLN A 60 -7.54 -0.78 13.79
N SER A 61 -7.51 -2.07 14.12
CA SER A 61 -7.82 -3.14 13.16
C SER A 61 -9.32 -3.24 12.90
N GLY A 62 -9.72 -3.82 11.76
CA GLY A 62 -11.13 -3.97 11.38
C GLY A 62 -11.99 -4.77 12.37
N ASN A 63 -11.36 -5.56 13.23
CA ASN A 63 -12.02 -6.34 14.28
C ASN A 63 -12.26 -5.55 15.57
N GLY A 64 -11.82 -4.30 15.64
CA GLY A 64 -11.92 -3.43 16.82
C GLY A 64 -10.67 -3.42 17.71
N ASP A 65 -9.68 -4.27 17.46
CA ASP A 65 -8.43 -4.32 18.22
C ASP A 65 -7.61 -3.04 18.02
N VAL A 66 -7.21 -2.41 19.12
CA VAL A 66 -6.41 -1.19 19.12
C VAL A 66 -4.98 -1.53 19.55
N THR A 67 -4.01 -1.20 18.70
CA THR A 67 -2.58 -1.30 19.01
C THR A 67 -1.98 0.09 19.03
N ILE A 68 -1.27 0.42 20.11
CA ILE A 68 -0.50 1.66 20.23
C ILE A 68 0.98 1.27 20.23
N THR A 69 1.74 1.75 19.26
CA THR A 69 3.17 1.41 19.15
C THR A 69 3.96 2.49 18.41
N ASN A 70 5.26 2.56 18.73
CA ASN A 70 6.25 3.36 18.02
C ASN A 70 7.13 2.53 17.06
N ASP A 71 7.03 1.20 17.11
CA ASP A 71 7.86 0.33 16.27
C ASP A 71 7.37 0.34 14.82
N GLY A 72 8.26 0.77 13.92
CA GLY A 72 7.98 0.86 12.49
C GLY A 72 7.60 -0.50 11.88
N ALA A 73 8.20 -1.60 12.31
CA ALA A 73 7.88 -2.92 11.78
C ALA A 73 6.46 -3.36 12.16
N THR A 74 6.05 -3.14 13.41
CA THR A 74 4.69 -3.43 13.88
C THR A 74 3.65 -2.52 13.22
N ILE A 75 3.94 -1.22 13.06
CA ILE A 75 3.06 -0.27 12.35
C ILE A 75 2.81 -0.75 10.92
N LEU A 76 3.89 -1.10 10.20
CA LEU A 76 3.81 -1.53 8.81
C LEU A 76 3.15 -2.92 8.64
N LYS A 77 3.27 -3.82 9.62
CA LYS A 77 2.58 -5.12 9.64
C LYS A 77 1.06 -4.95 9.76
N GLN A 78 0.59 -3.95 10.51
CA GLN A 78 -0.84 -3.71 10.73
C GLN A 78 -1.50 -2.84 9.65
N MET A 79 -0.70 -2.07 8.91
CA MET A 79 -1.20 -1.30 7.76
C MET A 79 -1.64 -2.22 6.61
N GLN A 80 -2.88 -2.03 6.13
CA GLN A 80 -3.35 -2.67 4.89
C GLN A 80 -2.82 -1.90 3.68
N VAL A 81 -1.71 -2.38 3.12
CA VAL A 81 -1.07 -1.78 1.94
C VAL A 81 -1.48 -2.53 0.67
N LEU A 82 -2.16 -1.85 -0.25
CA LEU A 82 -2.61 -2.42 -1.53
C LEU A 82 -1.52 -2.37 -2.61
N HIS A 83 -0.72 -1.31 -2.63
CA HIS A 83 0.23 -1.05 -3.70
C HIS A 83 1.48 -1.95 -3.57
N PRO A 84 1.90 -2.69 -4.62
CA PRO A 84 3.03 -3.61 -4.53
C PRO A 84 4.34 -2.96 -4.09
N ALA A 85 4.67 -1.78 -4.62
CA ALA A 85 5.89 -1.05 -4.23
C ALA A 85 5.91 -0.69 -2.73
N ALA A 86 4.76 -0.38 -2.14
CA ALA A 86 4.65 -0.07 -0.74
C ALA A 86 4.70 -1.34 0.13
N LYS A 87 4.21 -2.49 -0.38
CA LYS A 87 4.38 -3.80 0.28
C LYS A 87 5.86 -4.20 0.39
N LEU A 88 6.69 -3.87 -0.61
CA LEU A 88 8.13 -4.09 -0.53
C LEU A 88 8.78 -3.34 0.64
N LEU A 89 8.28 -2.16 1.02
CA LEU A 89 8.76 -1.44 2.20
C LEU A 89 8.38 -2.14 3.51
N VAL A 90 7.20 -2.75 3.56
CA VAL A 90 6.77 -3.56 4.71
C VAL A 90 7.69 -4.77 4.88
N ASP A 91 8.04 -5.44 3.78
CA ASP A 91 8.94 -6.59 3.81
C ASP A 91 10.38 -6.19 4.14
N LEU A 92 10.84 -5.02 3.69
CA LEU A 92 12.12 -4.41 4.10
C LEU A 92 12.18 -4.16 5.61
N ALA A 93 11.13 -3.57 6.19
CA ALA A 93 11.07 -3.32 7.63
C ALA A 93 11.08 -4.61 8.44
N LYS A 94 10.37 -5.65 7.97
CA LYS A 94 10.38 -6.99 8.58
C LYS A 94 11.75 -7.66 8.50
N ALA A 95 12.45 -7.54 7.37
CA ALA A 95 13.78 -8.09 7.22
C ALA A 95 14.75 -7.42 8.21
N GLN A 96 14.69 -6.09 8.34
CA GLN A 96 15.52 -5.35 9.30
C GLN A 96 15.21 -5.71 10.76
N ASP A 97 13.93 -5.92 11.09
CA ASP A 97 13.45 -6.38 12.40
C ASP A 97 14.04 -7.75 12.78
N ILE A 98 14.14 -8.68 11.81
CA ILE A 98 14.72 -10.01 12.02
C ILE A 98 16.25 -9.96 12.17
N GLU A 99 16.93 -9.18 11.32
CA GLU A 99 18.39 -9.16 11.25
C GLU A 99 19.05 -8.37 12.38
N ALA A 100 18.50 -7.20 12.72
CA ALA A 100 19.12 -6.28 13.69
C ALA A 100 18.18 -5.90 14.85
N GLY A 101 16.86 -5.97 14.66
CA GLY A 101 15.86 -5.57 15.65
C GLY A 101 15.74 -4.06 15.91
N ASP A 102 16.69 -3.25 15.42
CA ASP A 102 16.64 -1.79 15.48
C ASP A 102 16.83 -1.17 14.07
N GLY A 103 16.44 0.09 13.94
CA GLY A 103 16.50 0.83 12.68
C GLY A 103 15.42 0.45 11.68
N THR A 104 14.37 -0.27 12.11
CA THR A 104 13.21 -0.63 11.27
C THR A 104 12.54 0.61 10.68
N THR A 105 12.41 1.68 11.46
CA THR A 105 11.89 2.97 10.98
C THR A 105 12.92 3.71 10.12
N THR A 106 14.20 3.66 10.52
CA THR A 106 15.29 4.35 9.81
C THR A 106 15.46 3.86 8.39
N VAL A 107 15.46 2.54 8.17
CA VAL A 107 15.67 1.93 6.86
C VAL A 107 14.58 2.38 5.88
N VAL A 108 13.32 2.40 6.31
CA VAL A 108 12.19 2.81 5.46
C VAL A 108 12.22 4.30 5.16
N VAL A 109 12.55 5.16 6.14
CA VAL A 109 12.68 6.61 5.92
C VAL A 109 13.82 6.93 4.95
N ILE A 110 14.94 6.20 5.02
CA ILE A 110 16.05 6.34 4.08
C ILE A 110 15.60 5.92 2.68
N THR A 111 14.90 4.79 2.53
CA THR A 111 14.38 4.35 1.23
C THR A 111 13.44 5.39 0.61
N GLY A 112 12.52 5.97 1.39
CA GLY A 112 11.66 7.06 0.91
C GLY A 112 12.44 8.28 0.46
N SER A 113 13.50 8.65 1.18
CA SER A 113 14.37 9.78 0.84
C SER A 113 15.17 9.51 -0.45
N MET A 114 15.65 8.28 -0.65
CA MET A 114 16.33 7.86 -1.87
C MET A 114 15.40 7.89 -3.09
N LEU A 115 14.16 7.43 -2.93
CA LEU A 115 13.16 7.47 -4.00
C LEU A 115 12.81 8.92 -4.40
N ASP A 116 12.72 9.84 -3.44
CA ASP A 116 12.51 11.27 -3.71
C ASP A 116 13.70 11.89 -4.46
N ALA A 117 14.93 11.52 -4.08
CA ALA A 117 16.13 11.95 -4.79
C ALA A 117 16.19 11.39 -6.21
N ALA A 118 15.85 10.11 -6.39
CA ALA A 118 15.77 9.47 -7.70
C ALA A 118 14.72 10.14 -8.59
N ASN A 119 13.55 10.50 -8.04
CA ASN A 119 12.51 11.19 -8.80
C ASN A 119 12.99 12.52 -9.38
N LYS A 120 13.72 13.32 -8.56
CA LYS A 120 14.32 14.59 -9.02
C LYS A 120 15.35 14.41 -10.14
N LEU A 121 15.99 13.24 -10.21
CA LEU A 121 16.92 12.92 -11.30
C LEU A 121 16.16 12.50 -12.56
N LEU A 122 15.11 11.67 -12.41
CA LEU A 122 14.24 11.27 -13.53
C LEU A 122 13.53 12.47 -14.18
N ASP A 123 13.21 13.50 -13.41
CA ASP A 123 12.63 14.74 -13.95
C ASP A 123 13.62 15.57 -14.76
N LYS A 124 14.93 15.38 -14.57
CA LYS A 124 15.98 16.09 -15.33
C LYS A 124 16.29 15.48 -16.69
N GLY A 125 15.89 14.23 -16.94
CA GLY A 125 16.11 13.50 -18.21
C GLY A 125 16.92 12.23 -18.01
#